data_AF-A0A4R9K9P5-F1
#
_entry.id   AF-A0A4R9K9P5-F1
#
_cell.length_a   1.000
_cell.length_b   1.000
_cell.length_c   1.000
_cell.angle_alpha   90.00
_cell.angle_beta   90.00
_cell.angle_gamma   90.00
#
_symmetry.space_group_name_H-M   'P 1'
#
loop_
_entity.id
_entity.type
_entity.pdbx_description
1 polymer ?
#
loop_
_entity_poly.entity_id
_entity_poly.type
_entity_poly.pdbx_seq_one_letter_code
_entity_poly.pdbx_strand_id
1 'polypeptide(L)'
;MLYSVVLTVICLTTLSLGIRKLGKFPKSLDDIRLDIEASFSLPLVGNSWIWFLFLLSFFLLPFFWGLTFYLKSDANVLVIIFGLFWIYFWSRTLILFR
;
A
#
# COMPACT_ATOMS: atom_id res chain seq x y z
N MET A 1 14.54 -11.25 -2.84
CA MET A 1 15.22 -10.82 -1.60
C MET A 1 15.43 -9.31 -1.58
N LEU A 2 16.33 -8.73 -2.40
CA LEU A 2 16.61 -7.29 -2.34
C LEU A 2 15.39 -6.42 -2.70
N TYR A 3 14.66 -6.77 -3.76
CA TYR A 3 13.53 -5.97 -4.24
C TYR A 3 12.34 -5.91 -3.27
N SER A 4 12.03 -6.99 -2.56
CA SER A 4 10.96 -7.00 -1.55
C SER A 4 11.32 -6.16 -0.33
N VAL A 5 12.58 -6.20 0.10
CA VAL A 5 13.09 -5.35 1.18
C VAL A 5 13.04 -3.87 0.77
N VAL A 6 13.51 -3.53 -0.43
CA VAL A 6 13.46 -2.16 -0.97
C VAL A 6 12.01 -1.67 -1.04
N LEU A 7 11.09 -2.47 -1.57
CA LEU A 7 9.67 -2.11 -1.64
C LEU A 7 9.07 -1.90 -0.24
N THR A 8 9.47 -2.71 0.74
CA THR A 8 9.02 -2.58 2.14
C THR A 8 9.52 -1.29 2.77
N VAL A 9 10.77 -0.92 2.53
CA VAL A 9 11.35 0.36 2.98
C VAL A 9 10.63 1.53 2.32
N ILE A 10 10.38 1.46 1.01
CA ILE A 10 9.60 2.49 0.30
C ILE A 10 8.21 2.61 0.92
N CYS A 11 7.48 1.51 1.11
CA CYS A 11 6.15 1.50 1.70
C CYS A 11 6.12 2.13 3.11
N LEU A 12 7.08 1.77 3.97
CA LEU A 12 7.17 2.30 5.34
C LEU A 12 7.53 3.79 5.34
N THR A 13 8.47 4.20 4.50
CA THR A 13 8.89 5.61 4.42
C THR A 13 7.77 6.49 3.87
N THR A 14 7.07 6.05 2.82
CA THR A 14 5.92 6.79 2.27
C THR A 14 4.77 6.86 3.27
N LEU A 15 4.49 5.79 4.01
CA LEU A 15 3.48 5.80 5.07
C LEU A 15 3.86 6.78 6.19
N SER A 16 5.12 6.74 6.65
CA SER A 16 5.61 7.64 7.69
C SER A 16 5.54 9.10 7.25
N LEU A 17 5.89 9.40 5.99
CA LEU A 17 5.78 10.74 5.42
C LEU A 17 4.33 11.20 5.29
N GLY A 18 3.42 10.32 4.87
CA GLY A 18 1.97 10.61 4.84
C GLY A 18 1.42 10.94 6.22
N ILE A 19 1.70 10.10 7.22
CA ILE A 19 1.29 10.32 8.61
C ILE A 19 1.89 11.59 9.21
N ARG A 20 3.17 11.90 8.93
CA ARG A 20 3.79 13.15 9.40
C ARG A 20 3.12 14.38 8.79
N LYS A 21 2.67 14.31 7.54
CA LYS A 21 1.98 15.41 6.86
C LYS A 21 0.56 15.64 7.36
N LEU A 22 -0.12 14.61 7.89
CA LEU A 22 -1.38 14.76 8.61
C LEU A 22 -1.25 15.64 9.87
N GLY A 23 -0.03 15.84 10.40
CA GLY A 23 0.24 16.68 11.57
C GLY A 23 -0.29 16.11 12.89
N LYS A 24 -1.08 15.03 12.84
CA LYS A 24 -1.59 14.26 13.98
C LYS A 24 -1.39 12.78 13.68
N PHE A 25 -1.06 12.00 14.71
CA PHE A 25 -1.10 10.54 14.57
C PHE A 25 -2.56 10.13 14.32
N PRO A 26 -2.85 9.41 13.22
CA PRO A 26 -4.21 8.99 12.91
C PRO A 26 -4.70 8.09 14.04
N LYS A 27 -5.81 8.47 14.66
CA LYS A 27 -6.44 7.66 15.72
C LYS A 27 -7.36 6.60 15.13
N SER A 28 -7.80 6.79 13.88
CA SER A 28 -8.61 5.86 13.11
C SER A 28 -8.10 5.70 11.68
N LEU A 29 -8.50 4.61 11.03
CA LEU A 29 -8.25 4.38 9.60
C LEU A 29 -8.97 5.40 8.70
N ASP A 30 -10.02 6.05 9.22
CA ASP A 30 -10.81 7.04 8.47
C ASP A 30 -9.99 8.30 8.17
N ASP A 31 -9.12 8.72 9.08
CA ASP A 31 -8.24 9.89 8.88
C ASP A 31 -7.29 9.66 7.68
N ILE A 32 -6.71 8.46 7.59
CA ILE A 32 -5.83 8.06 6.49
C ILE A 32 -6.62 8.01 5.18
N ARG A 33 -7.84 7.48 5.25
CA ARG A 33 -8.71 7.32 4.09
C ARG A 33 -9.13 8.67 3.49
N LEU A 34 -9.54 9.62 4.32
CA LEU A 34 -9.91 10.96 3.88
C LEU A 34 -8.73 11.67 3.19
N ASP A 35 -7.51 11.49 3.69
CA ASP A 35 -6.32 12.10 3.09
C ASP A 35 -5.92 11.43 1.76
N ILE A 36 -6.11 10.12 1.65
CA ILE A 36 -5.97 9.38 0.38
C ILE A 36 -7.00 9.87 -0.64
N GLU A 37 -8.26 10.07 -0.25
CA GLU A 37 -9.33 10.57 -1.12
C GLU A 37 -9.08 12.02 -1.56
N ALA A 38 -8.65 12.88 -0.63
CA ALA A 38 -8.21 14.23 -0.93
C ALA A 38 -7.04 14.24 -1.93
N SER A 39 -6.14 13.26 -1.83
CA SER A 39 -5.02 13.10 -2.76
C SER A 39 -5.46 12.68 -4.17
N PHE A 40 -6.47 11.80 -4.29
CA PHE A 40 -7.01 11.39 -5.59
C PHE A 40 -7.85 12.49 -6.26
N SER A 41 -8.59 13.28 -5.48
CA SER A 41 -9.36 14.42 -6.02
C SER A 41 -8.48 15.58 -6.48
N LEU A 42 -7.26 15.71 -5.95
CA LEU A 42 -6.27 16.74 -6.31
C LEU A 42 -4.95 16.11 -6.77
N PRO A 43 -4.91 15.45 -7.94
CA PRO A 43 -3.75 14.65 -8.38
C PRO A 43 -2.48 15.46 -8.66
N LEU A 44 -2.61 16.77 -8.90
CA LEU A 44 -1.51 17.69 -9.22
C LEU A 44 -0.89 18.38 -8.00
N VAL A 45 -1.45 18.18 -6.80
CA VAL A 45 -0.85 18.70 -5.56
C VAL A 45 0.31 17.79 -5.18
N GLY A 46 1.49 18.37 -4.91
CA GLY A 46 2.73 17.61 -4.67
C GLY A 46 2.67 16.60 -3.51
N ASN A 47 1.67 16.69 -2.62
CA ASN A 47 1.45 15.73 -1.54
C ASN A 47 0.77 14.44 -2.01
N SER A 48 -0.02 14.48 -3.08
CA SER A 48 -0.83 13.35 -3.55
C SER A 48 0.03 12.17 -4.04
N TRP A 49 1.25 12.46 -4.49
CA TRP A 49 2.22 11.47 -4.93
C TRP A 49 2.70 10.54 -3.82
N ILE A 50 2.74 11.01 -2.57
CA ILE A 50 3.20 10.20 -1.43
C ILE A 50 2.19 9.09 -1.14
N TRP A 51 0.90 9.42 -1.10
CA TRP A 51 -0.17 8.46 -0.90
C TRP A 51 -0.32 7.49 -2.07
N PHE A 52 -0.11 7.98 -3.30
CA PHE A 52 -0.07 7.12 -4.48
C PHE A 52 1.08 6.10 -4.42
N LEU A 53 2.30 6.55 -4.10
CA LEU A 53 3.45 5.65 -3.93
C LEU A 53 3.26 4.66 -2.79
N PHE A 54 2.64 5.10 -1.69
CA PHE A 54 2.26 4.21 -0.59
C PHE A 54 1.30 3.12 -1.06
N LEU A 55 0.18 3.48 -1.69
CA LEU A 55 -0.80 2.51 -2.16
C LEU A 55 -0.21 1.53 -3.18
N LEU A 56 0.56 2.04 -4.14
CA LEU A 56 1.20 1.22 -5.15
C LEU A 56 2.16 0.22 -4.51
N SER A 57 3.03 0.67 -3.61
CA SER A 57 3.99 -0.21 -2.93
C SER A 57 3.30 -1.19 -1.98
N PHE A 58 2.26 -0.76 -1.28
CA PHE A 58 1.48 -1.57 -0.36
C PHE A 58 0.70 -2.70 -1.05
N PHE A 59 0.15 -2.45 -2.24
CA PHE A 59 -0.54 -3.47 -3.03
C PHE A 59 0.42 -4.44 -3.73
N LEU A 60 1.61 -3.99 -4.12
CA LEU A 60 2.62 -4.84 -4.73
C LEU A 60 3.37 -5.72 -3.71
N LEU A 61 3.39 -5.33 -2.44
CA LEU A 61 4.11 -5.99 -1.36
C LEU A 61 3.95 -7.52 -1.30
N PRO A 62 2.72 -8.09 -1.29
CA PRO A 62 2.53 -9.54 -1.20
C PRO A 62 3.12 -10.29 -2.40
N PHE A 63 3.09 -9.70 -3.60
CA PHE A 63 3.66 -10.33 -4.80
C PHE A 63 5.19 -10.37 -4.74
N PHE A 64 5.83 -9.26 -4.33
CA PHE A 64 7.28 -9.21 -4.22
C PHE A 64 7.83 -10.09 -3.09
N TRP A 65 7.10 -10.20 -1.98
CA TRP A 65 7.44 -11.14 -0.90
C TRP A 65 7.21 -12.59 -1.32
N GLY A 66 6.10 -12.91 -1.99
CA GLY A 66 5.84 -14.25 -2.49
C GLY A 66 6.86 -14.71 -3.55
N LEU A 67 7.31 -13.81 -4.43
CA LEU A 67 8.42 -14.07 -5.36
C LEU A 67 9.76 -14.30 -4.66
N THR A 68 9.96 -13.69 -3.48
CA THR A 68 11.19 -13.87 -2.70
C THR A 68 11.32 -15.26 -2.11
N PHE A 69 10.20 -15.90 -1.77
CA PHE A 69 10.22 -17.28 -1.31
C PHE A 69 10.48 -18.30 -2.44
N TYR A 70 10.60 -17.83 -3.70
CA TYR A 70 10.84 -18.61 -4.91
C TYR A 70 10.32 -20.04 -4.77
N LEU A 71 9.00 -20.12 -4.53
CA LEU A 71 8.33 -21.40 -4.38
C LEU A 71 8.44 -22.08 -5.73
N LYS A 72 9.38 -23.01 -5.86
CA LYS A 72 9.68 -23.76 -7.08
C LYS A 72 8.60 -24.83 -7.35
N SER A 73 7.33 -24.46 -7.13
CA SER A 73 6.16 -25.32 -6.94
C SER A 73 4.86 -24.53 -7.22
N ASP A 74 3.74 -25.24 -7.35
CA ASP A 74 2.37 -24.73 -7.53
C ASP A 74 1.93 -23.71 -6.46
N ALA A 75 2.68 -23.58 -5.37
CA ALA A 75 2.45 -22.58 -4.33
C ALA A 75 2.60 -21.11 -4.82
N ASN A 76 3.15 -20.86 -6.01
CA ASN A 76 3.07 -19.53 -6.65
C ASN A 76 1.61 -19.10 -6.91
N VAL A 77 0.71 -20.06 -7.17
CA VAL A 77 -0.72 -19.78 -7.31
C VAL A 77 -1.30 -19.26 -6.00
N LEU A 78 -0.87 -19.80 -4.86
CA LEU A 78 -1.29 -19.32 -3.54
C LEU A 78 -0.82 -17.89 -3.31
N VAL A 79 0.42 -17.54 -3.69
CA VAL A 79 0.92 -16.16 -3.62
C VAL A 79 0.02 -15.20 -4.38
N ILE A 80 -0.40 -15.57 -5.60
CA ILE A 80 -1.30 -14.74 -6.41
C ILE A 80 -2.67 -14.61 -5.74
N ILE A 81 -3.25 -15.72 -5.25
CA ILE A 81 -4.54 -15.71 -4.55
C ILE A 81 -4.48 -14.82 -3.30
N PHE A 82 -3.45 -14.96 -2.46
CA PHE A 82 -3.25 -14.13 -1.28
C PHE A 82 -3.01 -12.66 -1.65
N GLY A 83 -2.25 -12.39 -2.71
CA GLY A 83 -2.03 -11.04 -3.22
C GLY A 83 -3.33 -10.39 -3.72
N LEU A 84 -4.18 -11.14 -4.43
CA LEU A 84 -5.48 -10.66 -4.87
C LEU A 84 -6.44 -10.43 -3.71
N PHE A 85 -6.47 -11.34 -2.73
CA PHE A 85 -7.26 -11.16 -1.50
C PHE A 85 -6.80 -9.92 -0.73
N TRP A 86 -5.49 -9.71 -0.62
CA TRP A 86 -4.88 -8.52 -0.02
C TRP A 86 -5.32 -7.25 -0.72
N ILE A 87 -5.15 -7.17 -2.05
CA ILE A 87 -5.59 -6.01 -2.84
C ILE A 87 -7.09 -5.79 -2.64
N TYR A 88 -7.91 -6.83 -2.75
CA TYR A 88 -9.36 -6.71 -2.61
C TYR A 88 -9.74 -6.15 -1.24
N PHE A 89 -9.26 -6.79 -0.16
CA PHE A 89 -9.57 -6.39 1.21
C PHE A 89 -9.18 -4.93 1.47
N TRP A 90 -7.95 -4.56 1.15
CA TRP A 90 -7.43 -3.22 1.42
C TRP A 90 -7.95 -2.16 0.45
N SER A 91 -8.24 -2.50 -0.80
CA SER A 91 -8.93 -1.56 -1.71
C SER A 91 -10.34 -1.28 -1.20
N ARG A 92 -11.02 -2.26 -0.59
CA ARG A 92 -12.30 -1.99 0.07
C ARG A 92 -12.12 -1.05 1.26
N THR A 93 -11.20 -1.36 2.17
CA THR A 93 -10.98 -0.58 3.39
C THR A 93 -10.47 0.84 3.15
N LEU A 94 -9.55 1.02 2.20
CA LEU A 94 -8.85 2.30 1.99
C LEU A 94 -9.44 3.16 0.89
N ILE A 95 -10.21 2.59 -0.06
CA ILE A 95 -10.67 3.29 -1.26
C ILE A 95 -12.20 3.21 -1.39
N LEU A 96 -12.78 2.01 -1.41
CA LEU A 96 -14.13 1.79 -1.94
C LEU A 96 -15.28 1.86 -0.92
N PHE A 97 -15.11 1.47 0.35
CA PHE A 97 -16.24 1.24 1.26
C PHE A 97 -16.57 2.43 2.15
N ARG A 98 -17.44 3.35 1.70
CA ARG A 98 -17.97 4.44 2.53
C ARG A 98 -18.77 3.91 3.72
#